data_AF-G0HA01-F1
#
_entry.id   AF-G0HA01-F1
#
_cell.length_a   1.000
_cell.length_b   1.000
_cell.length_c   1.000
_cell.angle_alpha   90.00
_cell.angle_beta   90.00
_cell.angle_gamma   90.00
#
_symmetry.space_group_name_H-M   'P 1'
#
loop_
_entity.id
_entity.type
_entity.pdbx_description
1 polymer ?
#
loop_
_entity_poly.entity_id
_entity_poly.type
_entity_poly.pdbx_seq_one_letter_code
_entity_poly.pdbx_strand_id
1 'polypeptide(L)'
;MRYENPLQLAEEAAQLDLLSDGRVALGVSRGSPEPVDRGYEAFGYHPAADDPKGAAMAREKFLRFMAAVDGEGMATSLPLDQQYPRMYHPDVPVPVMPHSMSLRKHVWWGAGSRDTAVRAAHDGVNLMSSTLLTEANGDRFEDLQADQIRAYRAAWKEAGHQWTPRISVSRSIIPVTSEDDMRMFGIGGDEGGIGYIDDGQATFGRTYTDEPDKLVEQLKKDAALAEADTLMITIPSQLGVDANLRILQNFAEHVAPELGWEPNTKGTVTGYPIAESS
;
A
#
# COMPACT_ATOMS: atom_id res chain seq x y z
N MET A 1 3.84 -0.09 -11.07
CA MET A 1 3.99 1.04 -12.01
C MET A 1 4.76 0.71 -13.29
N ARG A 2 5.78 -0.18 -13.28
CA ARG A 2 6.51 -0.55 -14.51
C ARG A 2 5.60 -1.01 -15.66
N TYR A 3 4.54 -1.74 -15.33
CA TYR A 3 3.60 -2.37 -16.26
C TYR A 3 2.41 -1.51 -16.68
N GLU A 4 2.24 -0.34 -16.07
CA GLU A 4 1.00 0.41 -16.22
C GLU A 4 1.11 1.52 -17.27
N ASN A 5 0.00 1.78 -17.96
CA ASN A 5 -0.22 3.06 -18.61
C ASN A 5 -0.78 4.03 -17.56
N PRO A 6 -0.06 5.10 -17.20
CA PRO A 6 -0.46 5.96 -16.09
C PRO A 6 -1.79 6.71 -16.32
N LEU A 7 -2.16 7.00 -17.57
CA LEU A 7 -3.40 7.73 -17.87
C LEU A 7 -4.62 6.80 -17.85
N GLN A 8 -4.47 5.59 -18.41
CA GLN A 8 -5.52 4.58 -18.33
C GLN A 8 -5.76 4.14 -16.88
N LEU A 9 -4.69 3.95 -16.09
CA LEU A 9 -4.82 3.65 -14.68
C LEU A 9 -5.55 4.77 -13.91
N ALA A 10 -5.30 6.04 -14.23
CA ALA A 10 -6.03 7.16 -13.62
C ALA A 10 -7.51 7.15 -13.97
N GLU A 11 -7.86 6.86 -15.23
CA GLU A 11 -9.24 6.72 -15.69
C GLU A 11 -9.98 5.58 -14.96
N GLU A 12 -9.40 4.38 -14.95
CA GLU A 12 -9.99 3.19 -14.32
C GLU A 12 -10.10 3.35 -12.80
N ALA A 13 -9.07 3.92 -12.17
CA ALA A 13 -9.09 4.20 -10.74
C ALA A 13 -10.16 5.23 -10.38
N ALA A 14 -10.36 6.28 -11.20
CA ALA A 14 -11.40 7.28 -10.97
C ALA A 14 -12.80 6.67 -11.13
N GLN A 15 -13.01 5.83 -12.15
CA GLN A 15 -14.26 5.09 -12.32
C GLN A 15 -14.55 4.21 -11.09
N LEU A 16 -13.58 3.42 -10.66
CA LEU A 16 -13.73 2.54 -9.49
C LEU A 16 -14.01 3.35 -8.22
N ASP A 17 -13.32 4.47 -8.04
CA ASP A 17 -13.51 5.33 -6.88
C ASP A 17 -14.94 5.88 -6.81
N LEU A 18 -15.45 6.41 -7.93
CA LEU A 18 -16.81 6.91 -8.06
C LEU A 18 -17.86 5.81 -7.85
N LEU A 19 -17.68 4.62 -8.44
CA LEU A 19 -18.59 3.49 -8.26
C LEU A 19 -18.58 2.93 -6.84
N SER A 20 -17.48 3.12 -6.12
CA SER A 20 -17.31 2.61 -4.76
C SER A 20 -17.74 3.60 -3.68
N ASP A 21 -18.17 4.81 -4.04
CA ASP A 21 -18.38 5.93 -3.09
C ASP A 21 -17.14 6.18 -2.21
N GLY A 22 -15.95 6.17 -2.81
CA GLY A 22 -14.70 6.45 -2.12
C GLY A 22 -14.19 5.35 -1.20
N ARG A 23 -14.61 4.08 -1.39
CA ARG A 23 -14.14 2.93 -0.60
C ARG A 23 -12.85 2.31 -1.12
N VAL A 24 -12.27 2.86 -2.19
CA VAL A 24 -11.03 2.36 -2.79
C VAL A 24 -9.83 2.54 -1.83
N ALA A 25 -8.95 1.54 -1.82
CA ALA A 25 -7.58 1.65 -1.33
C ALA A 25 -6.65 1.12 -2.43
N LEU A 26 -6.09 2.03 -3.23
CA LEU A 26 -5.28 1.70 -4.41
C LEU A 26 -3.81 1.59 -4.03
N GLY A 27 -3.34 0.37 -3.76
CA GLY A 27 -1.92 0.07 -3.54
C GLY A 27 -1.12 0.10 -4.83
N VAL A 28 -0.15 1.00 -4.93
CA VAL A 28 0.81 1.07 -6.03
C VAL A 28 2.24 0.97 -5.52
N SER A 29 3.14 0.51 -6.38
CA SER A 29 4.58 0.45 -6.12
C SER A 29 5.35 0.53 -7.44
N ARG A 30 6.68 0.62 -7.35
CA ARG A 30 7.56 0.48 -8.51
C ARG A 30 7.23 -0.78 -9.32
N GLY A 31 7.19 -1.93 -8.64
CA GLY A 31 7.06 -3.29 -9.16
C GLY A 31 7.92 -4.26 -8.35
N SER A 32 7.53 -5.53 -8.24
CA SER A 32 8.27 -6.53 -7.46
C SER A 32 9.54 -7.00 -8.17
N PRO A 33 10.55 -7.53 -7.47
CA PRO A 33 11.52 -8.41 -8.10
C PRO A 33 10.77 -9.51 -8.85
N GLU A 34 11.06 -9.67 -10.14
CA GLU A 34 10.31 -10.55 -11.02
C GLU A 34 11.15 -11.79 -11.34
N PRO A 35 10.52 -12.97 -11.46
CA PRO A 35 11.21 -14.18 -11.92
C PRO A 35 11.47 -14.16 -13.43
N VAL A 36 11.03 -13.10 -14.13
CA VAL A 36 11.17 -12.92 -15.57
C VAL A 36 12.03 -11.71 -15.87
N ASP A 37 12.89 -11.84 -16.87
CA ASP A 37 13.75 -10.74 -17.30
C ASP A 37 12.92 -9.65 -17.98
N ARG A 38 12.93 -8.45 -17.39
CA ARG A 38 12.31 -7.21 -17.92
C ARG A 38 10.89 -7.41 -18.49
N GLY A 39 10.02 -8.12 -17.78
CA GLY A 39 8.69 -8.49 -18.31
C GLY A 39 7.81 -7.30 -18.74
N TYR A 40 8.05 -6.10 -18.21
CA TYR A 40 7.38 -4.86 -18.61
C TYR A 40 7.63 -4.48 -20.09
N GLU A 41 8.67 -5.02 -20.73
CA GLU A 41 8.93 -4.82 -22.16
C GLU A 41 7.92 -5.54 -23.04
N ALA A 42 7.33 -6.65 -22.57
CA ALA A 42 6.25 -7.33 -23.29
C ALA A 42 4.99 -6.45 -23.41
N PHE A 43 4.86 -5.44 -22.55
CA PHE A 43 3.80 -4.44 -22.56
C PHE A 43 4.20 -3.19 -23.38
N GLY A 44 5.35 -3.22 -24.07
CA GLY A 44 5.86 -2.13 -24.90
C GLY A 44 6.54 -1.01 -24.14
N TYR A 45 6.91 -1.23 -22.87
CA TYR A 45 7.60 -0.22 -22.07
C TYR A 45 9.10 -0.46 -22.04
N HIS A 46 9.86 0.51 -22.54
CA HIS A 46 11.32 0.41 -22.64
C HIS A 46 11.94 1.56 -21.83
N PRO A 47 12.58 1.27 -20.69
CA PRO A 47 13.29 2.28 -19.93
C PRO A 47 14.53 2.77 -20.67
N ALA A 48 15.05 3.92 -20.26
CA ALA A 48 16.30 4.45 -20.76
C ALA A 48 17.47 3.49 -20.49
N ALA A 49 18.56 3.62 -21.26
CA ALA A 49 19.70 2.70 -21.17
C ALA A 49 20.39 2.70 -19.79
N ASP A 50 20.30 3.81 -19.06
CA ASP A 50 20.81 3.99 -17.70
C ASP A 50 19.81 3.58 -16.60
N ASP A 51 18.62 3.09 -16.97
CA ASP A 51 17.61 2.55 -16.05
C ASP A 51 17.35 1.04 -16.31
N PRO A 52 18.36 0.18 -16.06
CA PRO A 52 18.28 -1.24 -16.40
C PRO A 52 17.17 -2.00 -15.67
N LYS A 53 16.67 -1.47 -14.53
CA LYS A 53 15.59 -2.07 -13.72
C LYS A 53 14.23 -1.40 -13.88
N GLY A 54 14.12 -0.38 -14.75
CA GLY A 54 12.88 0.37 -15.00
C GLY A 54 12.39 1.18 -13.79
N ALA A 55 13.26 1.51 -12.84
CA ALA A 55 12.92 2.22 -11.62
C ALA A 55 12.62 3.71 -11.87
N ALA A 56 13.43 4.37 -12.71
CA ALA A 56 13.21 5.75 -13.10
C ALA A 56 11.94 5.89 -13.95
N MET A 57 11.76 5.00 -14.94
CA MET A 57 10.54 4.93 -15.75
C MET A 57 9.29 4.73 -14.87
N ALA A 58 9.32 3.80 -13.91
CA ALA A 58 8.20 3.58 -12.99
C ALA A 58 7.88 4.81 -12.15
N ARG A 59 8.90 5.56 -11.74
CA ARG A 59 8.73 6.80 -10.97
C ARG A 59 8.10 7.89 -11.83
N GLU A 60 8.55 8.08 -13.06
CA GLU A 60 7.95 9.04 -14.00
C GLU A 60 6.48 8.70 -14.26
N LYS A 61 6.18 7.43 -14.53
CA LYS A 61 4.80 6.94 -14.69
C LYS A 61 3.95 7.23 -13.46
N PHE A 62 4.47 7.00 -12.25
CA PHE A 62 3.75 7.33 -11.02
C PHE A 62 3.44 8.82 -10.92
N LEU A 63 4.41 9.70 -11.16
CA LEU A 63 4.17 11.15 -11.13
C LEU A 63 3.13 11.59 -12.17
N ARG A 64 3.18 11.01 -13.38
CA ARG A 64 2.18 11.25 -14.42
C ARG A 64 0.79 10.75 -14.04
N PHE A 65 0.71 9.60 -13.37
CA PHE A 65 -0.53 9.08 -12.81
C PHE A 65 -1.09 10.03 -11.75
N MET A 66 -0.26 10.52 -10.82
CA MET A 66 -0.69 11.48 -9.80
C MET A 66 -1.19 12.80 -10.39
N ALA A 67 -0.50 13.35 -11.39
CA ALA A 67 -0.95 14.55 -12.11
C ALA A 67 -2.33 14.35 -12.77
N ALA A 68 -2.55 13.19 -13.39
CA ALA A 68 -3.86 12.85 -13.96
C ALA A 68 -4.96 12.70 -12.90
N VAL A 69 -4.64 12.09 -11.75
CA VAL A 69 -5.54 12.00 -10.59
C VAL A 69 -5.89 13.39 -10.05
N ASP A 70 -4.92 14.31 -10.01
CA ASP A 70 -5.12 15.70 -9.59
C ASP A 70 -5.89 16.54 -10.62
N GLY A 71 -6.25 15.95 -11.78
CA GLY A 71 -7.06 16.60 -12.80
C GLY A 71 -6.26 17.54 -13.71
N GLU A 72 -4.93 17.41 -13.76
CA GLU A 72 -4.12 18.16 -14.70
C GLU A 72 -4.46 17.78 -16.15
N GLY A 73 -4.36 18.75 -17.07
CA GLY A 73 -4.65 18.52 -18.48
C GLY A 73 -3.59 17.65 -19.14
N MET A 74 -4.01 16.53 -19.74
CA MET A 74 -3.13 15.54 -20.36
C MET A 74 -3.05 15.67 -21.89
N ALA A 75 -4.03 16.34 -22.50
CA ALA A 75 -4.08 16.64 -23.92
C ALA A 75 -4.56 18.09 -24.14
N THR A 76 -4.37 18.63 -25.34
CA THR A 76 -4.91 19.94 -25.73
C THR A 76 -6.15 19.75 -26.59
N SER A 77 -7.23 20.49 -26.30
CA SER A 77 -8.46 20.44 -27.09
C SER A 77 -8.25 20.98 -28.52
N LEU A 78 -8.98 20.39 -29.47
CA LEU A 78 -8.97 20.82 -30.87
C LEU A 78 -9.77 22.12 -31.09
N PRO A 79 -9.63 22.79 -32.24
CA PRO A 79 -10.57 23.81 -32.70
C PRO A 79 -12.04 23.34 -32.75
N LEU A 80 -13.00 24.25 -32.56
CA LEU A 80 -14.44 23.90 -32.43
C LEU A 80 -15.04 23.21 -33.66
N ASP A 81 -14.51 23.47 -34.84
CA ASP A 81 -14.93 22.83 -36.10
C ASP A 81 -14.42 21.39 -36.25
N GLN A 82 -13.44 20.99 -35.43
CA GLN A 82 -12.85 19.64 -35.38
C GLN A 82 -13.29 18.83 -34.15
N GLN A 83 -14.11 19.39 -33.26
CA GLN A 83 -14.65 18.68 -32.09
C GLN A 83 -16.05 18.09 -32.36
N TYR A 84 -16.25 16.83 -31.97
CA TYR A 84 -17.59 16.24 -31.84
C TYR A 84 -17.69 15.32 -30.60
N PRO A 85 -18.56 15.61 -29.63
CA PRO A 85 -19.32 16.85 -29.47
C PRO A 85 -18.42 18.05 -29.15
N ARG A 86 -18.90 19.28 -29.40
CA ARG A 86 -18.20 20.53 -29.06
C ARG A 86 -18.27 20.79 -27.55
N MET A 87 -17.35 20.21 -26.80
CA MET A 87 -17.37 20.21 -25.33
C MET A 87 -16.39 21.21 -24.70
N TYR A 88 -15.27 21.50 -25.37
CA TYR A 88 -14.18 22.27 -24.78
C TYR A 88 -13.94 23.56 -25.57
N HIS A 89 -13.51 24.61 -24.87
CA HIS A 89 -12.89 25.76 -25.53
C HIS A 89 -11.66 25.28 -26.32
N PRO A 90 -11.34 25.83 -27.51
CA PRO A 90 -10.12 25.50 -28.23
C PRO A 90 -8.84 25.79 -27.43
N ASP A 91 -7.79 25.00 -27.68
CA ASP A 91 -6.43 25.21 -27.15
C ASP A 91 -6.34 25.20 -25.62
N VAL A 92 -7.24 24.48 -24.94
CA VAL A 92 -7.21 24.31 -23.47
C VAL A 92 -6.71 22.92 -23.09
N PRO A 93 -5.98 22.78 -21.97
CA PRO A 93 -5.65 21.48 -21.41
C PRO A 93 -6.91 20.72 -20.99
N VAL A 94 -7.03 19.46 -21.41
CA VAL A 94 -8.14 18.55 -21.11
C VAL A 94 -7.62 17.39 -20.26
N PRO A 95 -8.18 17.15 -19.07
CA PRO A 95 -7.74 16.04 -18.21
C PRO A 95 -8.28 14.71 -18.70
N VAL A 96 -7.78 13.63 -18.10
CA VAL A 96 -8.38 12.30 -18.24
C VAL A 96 -9.74 12.29 -17.53
N MET A 97 -10.73 11.63 -18.12
CA MET A 97 -12.10 11.56 -17.60
C MET A 97 -12.55 10.09 -17.48
N PRO A 98 -13.40 9.74 -16.50
CA PRO A 98 -13.99 10.63 -15.50
C PRO A 98 -12.98 11.08 -14.45
N HIS A 99 -13.28 12.17 -13.77
CA HIS A 99 -12.45 12.68 -12.68
C HIS A 99 -13.09 12.38 -11.33
N SER A 100 -12.30 11.89 -10.37
CA SER A 100 -12.72 11.72 -8.98
C SER A 100 -11.92 12.65 -8.07
N MET A 101 -12.64 13.54 -7.38
CA MET A 101 -12.05 14.46 -6.40
C MET A 101 -11.53 13.76 -5.14
N SER A 102 -11.98 12.53 -4.84
CA SER A 102 -11.56 11.78 -3.65
C SER A 102 -10.38 10.84 -3.91
N LEU A 103 -10.16 10.42 -5.15
CA LEU A 103 -9.17 9.39 -5.50
C LEU A 103 -7.77 9.72 -4.99
N ARG A 104 -7.39 11.00 -4.98
CA ARG A 104 -6.10 11.47 -4.45
C ARG A 104 -5.78 10.94 -3.05
N LYS A 105 -6.80 10.85 -2.19
CA LYS A 105 -6.68 10.39 -0.79
C LYS A 105 -6.71 8.87 -0.66
N HIS A 106 -6.94 8.15 -1.75
CA HIS A 106 -7.11 6.70 -1.77
C HIS A 106 -5.92 5.97 -2.42
N VAL A 107 -4.89 6.71 -2.86
CA VAL A 107 -3.64 6.14 -3.37
C VAL A 107 -2.72 5.80 -2.21
N TRP A 108 -2.17 4.58 -2.23
CA TRP A 108 -1.21 4.05 -1.26
C TRP A 108 0.09 3.69 -1.96
N TRP A 109 1.23 4.00 -1.35
CA TRP A 109 2.53 3.58 -1.84
C TRP A 109 3.13 2.46 -0.99
N GLY A 110 3.50 1.35 -1.64
CA GLY A 110 4.25 0.26 -1.04
C GLY A 110 5.72 0.65 -0.83
N ALA A 111 6.11 0.95 0.40
CA ALA A 111 7.46 1.38 0.76
C ALA A 111 8.30 0.23 1.34
N GLY A 112 9.41 -0.08 0.66
CA GLY A 112 10.36 -1.12 1.09
C GLY A 112 11.58 -0.56 1.83
N SER A 113 11.65 0.75 2.05
CA SER A 113 12.74 1.42 2.76
C SER A 113 12.28 2.70 3.43
N ARG A 114 13.07 3.25 4.36
CA ARG A 114 12.82 4.56 4.98
C ARG A 114 12.75 5.67 3.94
N ASP A 115 13.68 5.70 3.00
CA ASP A 115 13.74 6.73 1.95
C ASP A 115 12.49 6.72 1.07
N THR A 116 12.00 5.53 0.71
CA THR A 116 10.78 5.41 -0.11
C THR A 116 9.53 5.81 0.67
N ALA A 117 9.51 5.62 2.00
CA ALA A 117 8.43 6.12 2.84
C ALA A 117 8.46 7.64 2.95
N VAL A 118 9.61 8.26 3.23
CA VAL A 118 9.77 9.73 3.24
C VAL A 118 9.32 10.33 1.90
N ARG A 119 9.69 9.72 0.77
CA ARG A 119 9.24 10.17 -0.54
C ARG A 119 7.73 10.06 -0.73
N ALA A 120 7.13 8.95 -0.30
CA ALA A 120 5.67 8.77 -0.34
C ALA A 120 4.94 9.87 0.47
N ALA A 121 5.54 10.31 1.58
CA ALA A 121 5.00 11.42 2.35
C ALA A 121 5.05 12.74 1.58
N HIS A 122 6.17 13.07 0.93
CA HIS A 122 6.25 14.26 0.07
C HIS A 122 5.29 14.20 -1.12
N ASP A 123 5.13 13.02 -1.70
CA ASP A 123 4.16 12.78 -2.78
C ASP A 123 2.70 12.82 -2.30
N GLY A 124 2.46 12.92 -1.00
CA GLY A 124 1.13 13.07 -0.42
C GLY A 124 0.25 11.83 -0.60
N VAL A 125 0.80 10.62 -0.57
CA VAL A 125 0.03 9.36 -0.67
C VAL A 125 0.08 8.57 0.64
N ASN A 126 -0.94 7.75 0.90
CA ASN A 126 -0.96 6.86 2.07
C ASN A 126 0.25 5.90 2.06
N LEU A 127 0.67 5.45 3.24
CA LEU A 127 1.80 4.54 3.37
C LEU A 127 1.34 3.11 3.54
N MET A 128 1.80 2.21 2.68
CA MET A 128 1.75 0.77 2.91
C MET A 128 3.17 0.29 3.21
N SER A 129 3.47 0.03 4.49
CA SER A 129 4.77 -0.54 4.86
C SER A 129 4.87 -1.97 4.35
N SER A 130 5.91 -2.24 3.57
CA SER A 130 6.16 -3.55 2.97
C SER A 130 6.34 -4.63 4.03
N THR A 131 6.01 -5.90 3.71
CA THR A 131 6.29 -7.08 4.56
C THR A 131 7.78 -7.42 4.68
N LEU A 132 8.61 -6.67 3.96
CA LEU A 132 10.06 -6.69 4.03
C LEU A 132 10.59 -5.27 3.91
N LEU A 133 11.70 -4.99 4.60
CA LEU A 133 12.42 -3.73 4.55
C LEU A 133 13.87 -3.97 4.14
N THR A 134 14.41 -3.10 3.28
CA THR A 134 15.81 -3.21 2.82
C THR A 134 16.83 -2.84 3.90
N GLU A 135 16.37 -2.25 5.01
CA GLU A 135 17.15 -2.06 6.22
C GLU A 135 17.46 -3.43 6.85
N ALA A 136 18.74 -3.83 6.79
CA ALA A 136 19.24 -5.10 7.32
C ALA A 136 20.36 -4.86 8.34
N ASN A 137 20.07 -4.06 9.37
CA ASN A 137 21.03 -3.65 10.41
C ASN A 137 21.04 -4.57 11.65
N GLY A 138 20.21 -5.62 11.66
CA GLY A 138 20.08 -6.56 12.78
C GLY A 138 19.00 -6.21 13.80
N ASP A 139 18.31 -5.08 13.62
CA ASP A 139 17.16 -4.71 14.46
C ASP A 139 15.94 -5.59 14.14
N ARG A 140 14.97 -5.61 15.05
CA ARG A 140 13.72 -6.34 14.86
C ARG A 140 12.89 -5.67 13.76
N PHE A 141 12.20 -6.47 12.96
CA PHE A 141 11.44 -5.99 11.82
C PHE A 141 10.37 -4.95 12.19
N GLU A 142 9.64 -5.19 13.27
CA GLU A 142 8.62 -4.28 13.81
C GLU A 142 9.21 -2.94 14.28
N ASP A 143 10.44 -2.92 14.79
CA ASP A 143 11.11 -1.69 15.21
C ASP A 143 11.54 -0.88 13.97
N LEU A 144 12.06 -1.56 12.95
CA LEU A 144 12.41 -0.95 11.66
C LEU A 144 11.18 -0.34 10.96
N GLN A 145 10.04 -1.04 10.97
CA GLN A 145 8.79 -0.51 10.44
C GLN A 145 8.28 0.68 11.26
N ALA A 146 8.34 0.61 12.60
CA ALA A 146 7.97 1.74 13.45
C ALA A 146 8.79 3.00 13.11
N ASP A 147 10.10 2.86 12.93
CA ASP A 147 10.97 3.96 12.54
C ASP A 147 10.68 4.49 11.13
N GLN A 148 10.36 3.61 10.18
CA GLN A 148 9.90 4.02 8.85
C GLN A 148 8.62 4.85 8.93
N ILE A 149 7.65 4.42 9.75
CA ILE A 149 6.37 5.12 9.96
C ILE A 149 6.59 6.49 10.60
N ARG A 150 7.45 6.58 11.62
CA ARG A 150 7.80 7.86 12.26
C ARG A 150 8.44 8.83 11.28
N ALA A 151 9.38 8.34 10.44
CA ALA A 151 10.01 9.15 9.40
C ALA A 151 8.98 9.65 8.36
N TYR A 152 8.06 8.79 7.93
CA TYR A 152 6.95 9.17 7.05
C TYR A 152 6.07 10.27 7.68
N ARG A 153 5.64 10.11 8.95
CA ARG A 153 4.80 11.11 9.63
C ARG A 153 5.50 12.46 9.77
N ALA A 154 6.79 12.45 10.06
CA ALA A 154 7.60 13.68 10.12
C ALA A 154 7.67 14.38 8.75
N ALA A 155 7.98 13.64 7.68
CA ALA A 155 8.03 14.17 6.33
C ALA A 155 6.65 14.63 5.81
N TRP A 156 5.57 13.95 6.20
CA TRP A 156 4.20 14.34 5.84
C TRP A 156 3.85 15.72 6.41
N LYS A 157 4.22 15.93 7.68
CA LYS A 157 4.03 17.20 8.36
C LYS A 157 4.85 18.31 7.71
N GLU A 158 6.11 18.04 7.39
CA GLU A 158 6.98 18.98 6.66
C GLU A 158 6.39 19.35 5.29
N ALA A 159 5.82 18.38 4.57
CA ALA A 159 5.21 18.59 3.27
C ALA A 159 3.90 19.41 3.31
N GLY A 160 3.25 19.54 4.47
CA GLY A 160 2.12 20.46 4.67
C GLY A 160 0.81 20.04 3.98
N HIS A 161 0.60 18.74 3.74
CA HIS A 161 -0.63 18.24 3.14
C HIS A 161 -1.86 18.55 4.00
N GLN A 162 -2.97 18.90 3.35
CA GLN A 162 -4.20 19.37 4.00
C GLN A 162 -5.14 18.24 4.44
N TRP A 163 -4.62 17.02 4.62
CA TRP A 163 -5.39 15.85 5.03
C TRP A 163 -4.52 14.85 5.79
N THR A 164 -5.19 13.96 6.53
CA THR A 164 -4.53 12.96 7.38
C THR A 164 -4.29 11.67 6.61
N PRO A 165 -3.02 11.23 6.44
CA PRO A 165 -2.71 10.02 5.72
C PRO A 165 -3.12 8.79 6.53
N ARG A 166 -3.31 7.68 5.82
CA ARG A 166 -3.42 6.35 6.40
C ARG A 166 -2.10 5.59 6.28
N ILE A 167 -1.85 4.72 7.24
CA ILE A 167 -0.61 3.97 7.37
C ILE A 167 -0.94 2.51 7.70
N SER A 168 -0.51 1.60 6.82
CA SER A 168 -0.73 0.18 6.99
C SER A 168 0.55 -0.61 7.24
N VAL A 169 0.39 -1.63 8.07
CA VAL A 169 1.35 -2.72 8.26
C VAL A 169 0.67 -4.04 7.95
N SER A 170 1.44 -4.97 7.39
CA SER A 170 0.97 -6.32 7.05
C SER A 170 1.52 -7.34 8.03
N ARG A 171 0.68 -8.27 8.48
CA ARG A 171 1.06 -9.39 9.36
C ARG A 171 0.38 -10.68 8.91
N SER A 172 1.11 -11.79 8.94
CA SER A 172 0.50 -13.11 8.91
C SER A 172 0.16 -13.51 10.33
N ILE A 173 -1.13 -13.63 10.62
CA ILE A 173 -1.67 -13.92 11.95
C ILE A 173 -2.60 -15.11 11.81
N ILE A 174 -2.28 -16.20 12.50
CA ILE A 174 -2.99 -17.48 12.45
C ILE A 174 -3.40 -17.85 13.88
N PRO A 175 -4.63 -17.52 14.30
CA PRO A 175 -5.14 -17.91 15.61
C PRO A 175 -5.49 -19.39 15.65
N VAL A 176 -4.83 -20.11 16.54
CA VAL A 176 -5.04 -21.54 16.80
C VAL A 176 -6.10 -21.69 17.87
N THR A 177 -7.30 -22.15 17.49
CA THR A 177 -8.45 -22.29 18.41
C THR A 177 -8.93 -23.74 18.57
N SER A 178 -8.34 -24.68 17.83
CA SER A 178 -8.75 -26.09 17.81
C SER A 178 -7.56 -27.04 17.65
N GLU A 179 -7.77 -28.33 17.96
CA GLU A 179 -6.77 -29.37 17.69
C GLU A 179 -6.44 -29.50 16.20
N ASP A 180 -7.41 -29.23 15.32
CA ASP A 180 -7.19 -29.31 13.88
C ASP A 180 -6.34 -28.13 13.38
N ASP A 181 -6.54 -26.93 13.92
CA ASP A 181 -5.65 -25.80 13.66
C ASP A 181 -4.25 -26.08 14.20
N MET A 182 -4.16 -26.66 15.39
CA MET A 182 -2.89 -27.05 16.01
C MET A 182 -2.13 -28.06 15.14
N ARG A 183 -2.82 -29.08 14.62
CA ARG A 183 -2.24 -30.06 13.68
C ARG A 183 -1.82 -29.43 12.35
N MET A 184 -2.56 -28.44 11.88
CA MET A 184 -2.35 -27.81 10.57
C MET A 184 -1.22 -26.78 10.59
N PHE A 185 -1.15 -25.95 11.63
CA PHE A 185 -0.32 -24.74 11.65
C PHE A 185 0.85 -24.79 12.63
N GLY A 186 0.79 -25.65 13.64
CA GLY A 186 1.75 -25.59 14.75
C GLY A 186 1.56 -24.34 15.62
N ILE A 187 2.50 -24.10 16.53
CA ILE A 187 2.64 -22.86 17.31
C ILE A 187 4.06 -22.34 17.06
N GLY A 188 4.22 -21.02 17.07
CA GLY A 188 5.52 -20.34 17.01
C GLY A 188 5.82 -19.67 15.67
N GLY A 189 5.23 -20.16 14.57
CA GLY A 189 5.44 -19.60 13.24
C GLY A 189 6.92 -19.58 12.80
N ASP A 190 7.22 -18.72 11.83
CA ASP A 190 8.59 -18.33 11.44
C ASP A 190 8.99 -17.08 12.23
N GLU A 191 10.24 -16.97 12.68
CA GLU A 191 10.77 -15.82 13.43
C GLU A 191 11.08 -14.59 12.55
N GLY A 192 10.98 -14.73 11.22
CA GLY A 192 11.42 -13.72 10.25
C GLY A 192 12.94 -13.59 10.22
N GLY A 193 13.44 -12.41 9.85
CA GLY A 193 14.86 -12.09 9.90
C GLY A 193 15.47 -11.67 8.57
N ILE A 194 16.79 -11.62 8.51
CA ILE A 194 17.52 -11.12 7.33
C ILE A 194 17.60 -12.21 6.26
N GLY A 195 17.07 -11.91 5.08
CA GLY A 195 17.21 -12.70 3.87
C GLY A 195 17.74 -11.86 2.71
N TYR A 196 17.74 -12.45 1.52
CA TYR A 196 18.12 -11.77 0.28
C TYR A 196 16.92 -11.59 -0.64
N ILE A 197 16.82 -10.43 -1.26
CA ILE A 197 15.84 -10.12 -2.29
C ILE A 197 16.46 -9.27 -3.39
N ASP A 198 16.27 -9.68 -4.64
CA ASP A 198 16.96 -9.09 -5.80
C ASP A 198 18.49 -9.11 -5.56
N ASP A 199 19.16 -7.95 -5.57
CA ASP A 199 20.61 -7.84 -5.33
C ASP A 199 20.98 -7.42 -3.90
N GLY A 200 20.02 -7.39 -2.97
CA GLY A 200 20.22 -6.79 -1.64
C GLY A 200 19.73 -7.65 -0.48
N GLN A 201 20.18 -7.29 0.72
CA GLN A 201 19.63 -7.84 1.96
C GLN A 201 18.31 -7.15 2.30
N ALA A 202 17.40 -7.89 2.92
CA ALA A 202 16.17 -7.35 3.46
C ALA A 202 15.79 -8.09 4.75
N THR A 203 15.16 -7.38 5.68
CA THR A 203 14.58 -7.93 6.89
C THR A 203 13.12 -8.26 6.63
N PHE A 204 12.72 -9.50 6.91
CA PHE A 204 11.37 -10.03 6.74
C PHE A 204 10.64 -10.08 8.08
N GLY A 205 9.33 -9.81 8.04
CA GLY A 205 8.47 -9.97 9.19
C GLY A 205 8.20 -11.43 9.52
N ARG A 206 7.99 -11.70 10.81
CA ARG A 206 7.63 -13.02 11.34
C ARG A 206 6.17 -13.39 11.08
N THR A 207 5.86 -14.68 11.16
CA THR A 207 4.48 -15.18 11.18
C THR A 207 4.03 -15.39 12.62
N TYR A 208 2.85 -14.87 12.96
CA TYR A 208 2.25 -15.01 14.29
C TYR A 208 1.29 -16.20 14.30
N THR A 209 1.70 -17.33 14.85
CA THR A 209 0.84 -18.52 14.99
C THR A 209 0.81 -18.97 16.44
N ASP A 210 -0.30 -18.74 17.12
CA ASP A 210 -0.44 -19.04 18.55
C ASP A 210 -1.93 -19.06 18.97
N GLU A 211 -2.17 -19.38 20.24
CA GLU A 211 -3.49 -19.22 20.88
C GLU A 211 -3.88 -17.72 20.94
N PRO A 212 -5.19 -17.38 20.88
CA PRO A 212 -5.65 -15.99 20.77
C PRO A 212 -5.08 -15.04 21.84
N ASP A 213 -5.09 -15.43 23.12
CA ASP A 213 -4.59 -14.58 24.21
C ASP A 213 -3.09 -14.27 24.05
N LYS A 214 -2.32 -15.24 23.54
CA LYS A 214 -0.88 -15.07 23.26
C LYS A 214 -0.64 -14.22 22.04
N LEU A 215 -1.44 -14.37 20.99
CA LEU A 215 -1.41 -13.45 19.85
C LEU A 215 -1.68 -12.01 20.29
N VAL A 216 -2.68 -11.78 21.14
CA VAL A 216 -2.99 -10.46 21.68
C VAL A 216 -1.79 -9.89 22.46
N GLU A 217 -1.18 -10.66 23.36
CA GLU A 217 0.02 -10.25 24.09
C GLU A 217 1.19 -9.88 23.16
N GLN A 218 1.38 -10.64 22.09
CA GLN A 218 2.46 -10.43 21.13
C GLN A 218 2.20 -9.20 20.24
N LEU A 219 0.98 -9.04 19.73
CA LEU A 219 0.59 -7.94 18.86
C LEU A 219 0.57 -6.61 19.62
N LYS A 220 0.18 -6.60 20.90
CA LYS A 220 0.29 -5.40 21.77
C LYS A 220 1.74 -4.94 21.99
N LYS A 221 2.74 -5.79 21.72
CA LYS A 221 4.17 -5.46 21.80
C LYS A 221 4.78 -5.10 20.44
N ASP A 222 4.03 -5.21 19.35
CA ASP A 222 4.51 -4.90 18.01
C ASP A 222 4.57 -3.37 17.83
N ALA A 223 5.78 -2.82 17.81
CA ALA A 223 6.01 -1.39 17.74
C ALA A 223 5.41 -0.76 16.48
N ALA A 224 5.43 -1.47 15.34
CA ALA A 224 4.85 -0.95 14.10
C ALA A 224 3.33 -0.94 14.14
N LEU A 225 2.71 -1.96 14.75
CA LEU A 225 1.26 -2.01 14.91
C LEU A 225 0.76 -0.84 15.77
N ALA A 226 1.50 -0.46 16.81
CA ALA A 226 1.16 0.70 17.63
C ALA A 226 1.24 2.04 16.88
N GLU A 227 2.07 2.14 15.84
CA GLU A 227 2.27 3.35 15.03
C GLU A 227 1.34 3.43 13.80
N ALA A 228 0.81 2.28 13.36
CA ALA A 228 -0.06 2.15 12.20
C ALA A 228 -1.55 2.35 12.57
N ASP A 229 -2.34 2.77 11.59
CA ASP A 229 -3.81 2.87 11.74
C ASP A 229 -4.55 1.73 11.03
N THR A 230 -3.85 0.97 10.21
CA THR A 230 -4.43 -0.08 9.39
C THR A 230 -3.60 -1.36 9.51
N LEU A 231 -4.20 -2.43 10.03
CA LEU A 231 -3.60 -3.77 10.01
C LEU A 231 -4.14 -4.56 8.82
N MET A 232 -3.24 -5.00 7.94
CA MET A 232 -3.55 -5.91 6.84
C MET A 232 -3.19 -7.34 7.23
N ILE A 233 -4.18 -8.23 7.20
CA ILE A 233 -3.97 -9.66 7.50
C ILE A 233 -3.58 -10.39 6.22
N THR A 234 -2.37 -10.92 6.18
CA THR A 234 -1.89 -11.74 5.06
C THR A 234 -2.16 -13.21 5.34
N ILE A 235 -3.08 -13.78 4.57
CA ILE A 235 -3.52 -15.16 4.70
C ILE A 235 -2.82 -16.08 3.69
N PRO A 236 -2.55 -17.35 4.04
CA PRO A 236 -1.87 -18.31 3.16
C PRO A 236 -2.81 -18.80 2.04
N SER A 237 -2.76 -18.14 0.89
CA SER A 237 -3.68 -18.38 -0.24
C SER A 237 -3.66 -19.82 -0.78
N GLN A 238 -2.59 -20.57 -0.58
CA GLN A 238 -2.50 -21.97 -1.02
C GLN A 238 -3.39 -22.94 -0.23
N LEU A 239 -3.92 -22.54 0.93
CA LEU A 239 -4.72 -23.42 1.80
C LEU A 239 -6.19 -23.54 1.40
N GLY A 240 -6.63 -22.81 0.37
CA GLY A 240 -8.01 -22.83 -0.10
C GLY A 240 -8.97 -22.00 0.77
N VAL A 241 -10.22 -21.89 0.33
CA VAL A 241 -11.19 -20.93 0.88
C VAL A 241 -11.54 -21.22 2.34
N ASP A 242 -11.85 -22.48 2.68
CA ASP A 242 -12.37 -22.83 4.01
C ASP A 242 -11.35 -22.58 5.12
N ALA A 243 -10.08 -22.93 4.89
CA ALA A 243 -9.01 -22.68 5.85
C ALA A 243 -8.78 -21.18 6.04
N ASN A 244 -8.76 -20.40 4.95
CA ASN A 244 -8.55 -18.97 5.01
C ASN A 244 -9.75 -18.24 5.67
N LEU A 245 -10.98 -18.68 5.41
CA LEU A 245 -12.16 -18.16 6.08
C LEU A 245 -12.09 -18.42 7.59
N ARG A 246 -11.68 -19.62 8.01
CA ARG A 246 -11.51 -19.97 9.43
C ARG A 246 -10.45 -19.09 10.11
N ILE A 247 -9.30 -18.86 9.45
CA ILE A 247 -8.26 -17.96 9.98
C ILE A 247 -8.83 -16.55 10.22
N LEU A 248 -9.53 -16.00 9.22
CA LEU A 248 -10.12 -14.66 9.31
C LEU A 248 -11.22 -14.59 10.38
N GLN A 249 -12.07 -15.62 10.48
CA GLN A 249 -13.13 -15.71 11.47
C GLN A 249 -12.54 -15.79 12.88
N ASN A 250 -11.58 -16.69 13.12
CA ASN A 250 -10.92 -16.82 14.41
C ASN A 250 -10.23 -15.50 14.82
N PHE A 251 -9.61 -14.79 13.87
CA PHE A 251 -9.00 -13.50 14.14
C PHE A 251 -10.05 -12.45 14.53
N ALA A 252 -11.13 -12.35 13.75
CA ALA A 252 -12.20 -11.39 13.98
C ALA A 252 -12.94 -11.62 15.30
N GLU A 253 -13.11 -12.88 15.72
CA GLU A 253 -13.86 -13.26 16.92
C GLU A 253 -13.01 -13.25 18.19
N HIS A 254 -11.72 -13.63 18.12
CA HIS A 254 -10.91 -13.87 19.32
C HIS A 254 -9.71 -12.93 19.50
N VAL A 255 -9.27 -12.23 18.45
CA VAL A 255 -8.06 -11.38 18.51
C VAL A 255 -8.37 -9.93 18.26
N ALA A 256 -9.08 -9.61 17.18
CA ALA A 256 -9.36 -8.24 16.76
C ALA A 256 -10.06 -7.39 17.85
N PRO A 257 -11.08 -7.89 18.59
CA PRO A 257 -11.75 -7.10 19.63
C PRO A 257 -10.80 -6.68 20.76
N GLU A 258 -9.86 -7.55 21.14
CA GLU A 258 -8.87 -7.29 22.19
C GLU A 258 -7.79 -6.27 21.78
N LEU A 259 -7.70 -5.98 20.47
CA LEU A 259 -6.89 -4.91 19.88
C LEU A 259 -7.70 -3.61 19.69
N GLY A 260 -8.97 -3.57 20.13
CA GLY A 260 -9.85 -2.41 20.00
C GLY A 260 -10.49 -2.26 18.62
N TRP A 261 -10.45 -3.29 17.77
CA TRP A 261 -11.13 -3.27 16.49
C TRP A 261 -12.64 -3.39 16.68
N GLU A 262 -13.38 -2.63 15.87
CA GLU A 262 -14.84 -2.72 15.76
C GLU A 262 -15.24 -2.93 14.30
N PRO A 263 -16.31 -3.70 14.03
CA PRO A 263 -16.88 -3.80 12.68
C PRO A 263 -17.25 -2.42 12.13
N ASN A 264 -16.71 -2.08 10.96
CA ASN A 264 -16.98 -0.80 10.33
C ASN A 264 -18.22 -0.88 9.43
N THR A 265 -19.34 -0.38 9.95
CA THR A 265 -20.59 -0.14 9.20
C THR A 265 -20.88 1.36 9.02
N LYS A 266 -19.97 2.24 9.48
CA LYS A 266 -20.18 3.69 9.64
C LYS A 266 -19.63 4.54 8.50
N GLY A 267 -18.93 3.95 7.53
CA GLY A 267 -18.42 4.65 6.35
C GLY A 267 -16.94 4.35 6.08
N THR A 268 -16.25 5.26 5.39
CA THR A 268 -14.84 5.10 5.05
C THR A 268 -13.94 5.34 6.28
N VAL A 269 -12.89 4.52 6.41
CA VAL A 269 -11.91 4.65 7.49
C VAL A 269 -10.96 5.81 7.19
N THR A 270 -10.66 6.62 8.20
CA THR A 270 -9.69 7.72 8.12
C THR A 270 -8.47 7.41 8.98
N GLY A 271 -7.32 8.01 8.65
CA GLY A 271 -6.08 7.78 9.39
C GLY A 271 -6.04 8.51 10.73
N TYR A 272 -5.10 8.14 11.58
CA TYR A 272 -4.89 8.82 12.86
C TYR A 272 -4.20 10.18 12.66
N PRO A 273 -4.71 11.26 13.28
CA PRO A 273 -4.10 12.58 13.19
C PRO A 273 -2.61 12.54 13.54
N ILE A 274 -1.79 13.20 12.72
CA ILE A 274 -0.39 13.42 13.05
C ILE A 274 -0.35 14.61 14.02
N ALA A 275 0.10 14.38 15.26
CA ALA A 275 0.11 15.41 16.29
C ALA A 275 0.85 16.68 15.82
N GLU A 276 0.26 17.84 16.08
CA GLU A 276 0.97 19.11 15.97
C GLU A 276 2.09 19.14 17.02
N SER A 277 3.26 19.68 16.66
CA SER A 277 4.36 19.79 17.63
C SER A 277 3.96 20.84 18.66
N SER A 278 4.16 20.49 19.92
CA SER A 278 4.20 21.44 21.04
C SER A 278 5.24 22.52 20.81
#